data_AF-A0A0U4WR10-F1
#
_entry.id   AF-A0A0U4WR10-F1
#
_cell.length_a   1.000
_cell.length_b   1.000
_cell.length_c   1.000
_cell.angle_alpha   90.00
_cell.angle_beta   90.00
_cell.angle_gamma   90.00
#
_symmetry.space_group_name_H-M   'P 1'
#
loop_
_entity.id
_entity.type
_entity.pdbx_description
1 polymer ?
#
loop_
_entity_poly.entity_id
_entity_poly.type
_entity_poly.pdbx_seq_one_letter_code
_entity_poly.pdbx_strand_id
1 'polypeptide(L)'
;MNHPAQDLAGLARQILGHSMMVFLSHHDEAHQAAPDNAQELIGQMRALAAQRMADATDDDLRRRKMVLQSLYTNAASTAHACRGYQSARRPGSRLGGRIWKDRSSVNKAGEQKAQRDMSHALGEMEDIQKEIDRRANAQEARA
;
A
#
# COMPACT_ATOMS: atom_id res chain seq x y z
N MET A 1 -27.11 -26.17 5.24
CA MET A 1 -27.14 -24.70 5.36
C MET A 1 -26.34 -24.15 4.20
N ASN A 2 -26.96 -23.40 3.29
CA ASN A 2 -26.22 -22.69 2.25
C ASN A 2 -25.47 -21.54 2.92
N HIS A 3 -24.14 -21.61 2.96
CA HIS A 3 -23.35 -20.41 3.24
C HIS A 3 -23.69 -19.37 2.17
N PRO A 4 -24.00 -18.11 2.53
CA PRO A 4 -24.15 -17.07 1.53
C PRO A 4 -22.86 -17.01 0.71
N ALA A 5 -22.99 -17.02 -0.62
CA ALA A 5 -21.83 -16.86 -1.50
C ALA A 5 -21.08 -15.61 -1.07
N GLN A 6 -19.78 -15.75 -0.80
CA GLN A 6 -18.94 -14.67 -0.32
C GLN A 6 -18.90 -13.57 -1.39
N ASP A 7 -19.19 -12.31 -1.03
CA ASP A 7 -19.08 -11.18 -1.97
C ASP A 7 -17.61 -10.83 -2.22
N LEU A 8 -16.99 -11.58 -3.14
CA LEU A 8 -15.58 -11.40 -3.50
C LEU A 8 -15.34 -10.05 -4.17
N ALA A 9 -16.31 -9.49 -4.89
CA ALA A 9 -16.18 -8.18 -5.53
C ALA A 9 -16.20 -7.03 -4.50
N GLY A 10 -17.05 -7.14 -3.48
CA GLY A 10 -17.03 -6.26 -2.30
C GLY A 10 -15.69 -6.33 -1.56
N LEU A 11 -15.22 -7.54 -1.26
CA LEU A 11 -13.92 -7.74 -0.59
C LEU A 11 -12.74 -7.23 -1.41
N ALA A 12 -12.73 -7.46 -2.73
CA ALA A 12 -11.68 -6.96 -3.61
C ALA A 12 -11.59 -5.43 -3.57
N ARG A 13 -12.73 -4.73 -3.60
CA ARG A 13 -12.77 -3.27 -3.47
C ARG A 13 -12.27 -2.79 -2.10
N GLN A 14 -12.62 -3.51 -1.04
CA GLN A 14 -12.21 -3.17 0.32
C GLN A 14 -10.69 -3.33 0.51
N ILE A 15 -10.12 -4.47 0.10
CA ILE A 15 -8.70 -4.77 0.26
C ILE A 15 -7.85 -3.88 -0.65
N LEU A 16 -8.22 -3.76 -1.93
CA LEU A 16 -7.47 -2.94 -2.89
C LEU A 16 -7.59 -1.43 -2.59
N GLY A 17 -8.69 -1.02 -1.95
CA GLY A 17 -8.98 0.38 -1.65
C GLY A 17 -8.97 1.24 -2.92
N HIS A 18 -8.11 2.25 -2.95
CA HIS A 18 -7.90 3.13 -4.11
C HIS A 18 -6.68 2.76 -4.97
N SER A 19 -5.97 1.68 -4.63
CA SER A 19 -4.79 1.29 -5.39
C SER A 19 -5.18 0.87 -6.80
N MET A 20 -4.32 1.24 -7.74
CA MET A 20 -4.38 0.80 -9.13
C MET A 20 -3.52 -0.45 -9.37
N MET A 21 -2.84 -0.96 -8.34
CA MET A 21 -1.91 -2.09 -8.42
C MET A 21 -2.15 -3.10 -7.29
N VAL A 22 -1.79 -4.37 -7.54
CA VAL A 22 -1.87 -5.43 -6.53
C VAL A 22 -0.48 -5.73 -5.97
N PHE A 23 -0.28 -5.47 -4.68
CA PHE A 23 0.95 -5.75 -3.94
C PHE A 23 0.84 -7.05 -3.12
N LEU A 24 1.98 -7.59 -2.67
CA LEU A 24 2.02 -8.81 -1.84
C LEU A 24 1.18 -8.71 -0.56
N SER A 25 1.12 -7.52 0.05
CA SER A 25 0.24 -7.24 1.18
C SER A 25 -1.25 -7.50 0.87
N HIS A 26 -1.72 -7.18 -0.33
CA HIS A 26 -3.08 -7.50 -0.75
C HIS A 26 -3.28 -9.02 -0.91
N HIS A 27 -2.25 -9.77 -1.30
CA HIS A 27 -2.30 -11.23 -1.32
C HIS A 27 -2.47 -11.78 0.11
N ASP A 28 -1.67 -11.29 1.05
CA ASP A 28 -1.76 -11.70 2.46
C ASP A 28 -3.17 -11.39 3.04
N GLU A 29 -3.69 -10.20 2.75
CA GLU A 29 -5.05 -9.80 3.14
C GLU A 29 -6.14 -10.66 2.50
N ALA A 30 -5.99 -11.03 1.21
CA ALA A 30 -6.93 -11.93 0.55
C ALA A 30 -6.92 -13.34 1.15
N HIS A 31 -5.73 -13.87 1.48
CA HIS A 31 -5.60 -15.17 2.16
C HIS A 31 -6.22 -15.18 3.56
N GLN A 32 -6.23 -14.03 4.25
CA GLN A 32 -6.88 -13.88 5.55
C GLN A 32 -8.40 -13.69 5.43
N ALA A 33 -8.87 -12.91 4.45
CA ALA A 33 -10.27 -12.56 4.29
C ALA A 33 -11.11 -13.66 3.64
N ALA A 34 -10.53 -14.43 2.72
CA ALA A 34 -11.21 -15.51 2.00
C ALA A 34 -10.28 -16.72 1.82
N PRO A 35 -9.94 -17.48 2.88
CA PRO A 35 -8.96 -18.56 2.80
C PRO A 35 -9.26 -19.59 1.69
N ASP A 36 -10.52 -19.97 1.55
CA ASP A 36 -10.97 -20.97 0.57
C ASP A 36 -11.06 -20.42 -0.86
N ASN A 37 -11.22 -19.09 -1.02
CA ASN A 37 -11.42 -18.40 -2.30
C ASN A 37 -10.34 -17.37 -2.60
N ALA A 38 -9.17 -17.46 -1.95
CA ALA A 38 -8.15 -16.41 -1.97
C ALA A 38 -7.65 -16.12 -3.39
N GLN A 39 -7.49 -17.17 -4.21
CA GLN A 39 -7.06 -17.01 -5.60
C GLN A 39 -8.10 -16.31 -6.46
N GLU A 40 -9.39 -16.60 -6.25
CA GLU A 40 -10.46 -15.92 -6.95
C GLU A 40 -10.56 -14.45 -6.52
N LEU A 41 -10.42 -14.17 -5.23
CA LEU A 41 -10.35 -12.80 -4.69
C LEU A 41 -9.16 -12.01 -5.24
N ILE A 42 -7.98 -12.63 -5.34
CA ILE A 42 -6.79 -12.05 -5.98
C ILE A 42 -7.07 -11.77 -7.46
N GLY A 43 -7.76 -12.67 -8.16
CA GLY A 43 -8.22 -12.46 -9.53
C GLY A 43 -9.13 -11.23 -9.66
N GLN A 44 -10.12 -11.09 -8.77
CA GLN A 44 -11.02 -9.93 -8.72
C GLN A 44 -10.26 -8.62 -8.47
N MET A 45 -9.30 -8.62 -7.55
CA MET A 45 -8.46 -7.43 -7.30
C MET A 45 -7.61 -7.06 -8.52
N ARG A 46 -7.01 -8.05 -9.21
CA ARG A 46 -6.23 -7.81 -10.43
C ARG A 46 -7.10 -7.26 -11.56
N ALA A 47 -8.29 -7.82 -11.75
CA ALA A 47 -9.24 -7.33 -12.75
C ALA A 47 -9.67 -5.88 -12.45
N LEU A 48 -9.99 -5.57 -11.19
CA LEU A 48 -10.35 -4.22 -10.76
C LEU A 48 -9.19 -3.23 -10.93
N ALA A 49 -7.96 -3.61 -10.56
CA ALA A 49 -6.76 -2.81 -10.75
C ALA A 49 -6.52 -2.49 -12.24
N ALA A 50 -6.57 -3.52 -13.09
CA ALA A 50 -6.41 -3.38 -14.53
C ALA A 50 -7.49 -2.50 -15.15
N GLN A 51 -8.76 -2.68 -14.75
CA GLN A 51 -9.86 -1.83 -15.18
C GLN A 51 -9.63 -0.37 -14.82
N ARG A 52 -9.27 -0.07 -13.56
CA ARG A 52 -8.96 1.30 -13.12
C ARG A 52 -7.83 1.93 -13.94
N MET A 53 -6.79 1.17 -14.23
CA MET A 53 -5.67 1.65 -15.04
C MET A 53 -6.08 1.94 -16.49
N ALA A 54 -6.91 1.07 -17.08
CA ALA A 54 -7.41 1.24 -18.43
C ALA A 54 -8.37 2.44 -18.57
N ASP A 55 -9.27 2.62 -17.60
CA ASP A 55 -10.31 3.67 -17.62
C ASP A 55 -9.76 5.05 -17.22
N ALA A 56 -8.63 5.10 -16.52
CA ALA A 56 -8.02 6.36 -16.09
C ALA A 56 -7.47 7.17 -17.26
N THR A 57 -7.78 8.46 -17.29
CA THR A 57 -7.15 9.42 -18.20
C THR A 57 -5.72 9.73 -17.74
N ASP A 58 -4.88 10.28 -18.63
CA ASP A 58 -3.51 10.67 -18.27
C ASP A 58 -3.50 11.71 -17.14
N ASP A 59 -4.50 12.58 -17.06
CA ASP A 59 -4.64 13.54 -15.97
C ASP A 59 -5.05 12.88 -14.65
N ASP A 60 -5.88 11.84 -14.69
CA ASP A 60 -6.18 11.02 -13.52
C ASP A 60 -4.92 10.31 -13.00
N LEU A 61 -4.13 9.75 -13.91
CA LEU A 61 -2.85 9.11 -13.59
C LEU A 61 -1.87 10.10 -12.95
N ARG A 62 -1.73 11.30 -13.51
CA ARG A 62 -0.89 12.37 -12.93
C ARG A 62 -1.39 12.82 -11.56
N ARG A 63 -2.71 13.02 -11.40
CA ARG A 63 -3.31 13.36 -10.10
C ARG A 63 -3.05 12.27 -9.06
N ARG A 64 -3.23 11.00 -9.43
CA ARG A 64 -2.94 9.85 -8.56
C ARG A 64 -1.48 9.83 -8.14
N LYS A 65 -0.55 10.07 -9.07
CA LYS A 65 0.88 10.17 -8.78
C LYS A 65 1.20 11.25 -7.75
N MET A 66 0.55 12.42 -7.83
CA MET A 66 0.71 13.48 -6.81
C MET A 66 0.23 13.02 -5.42
N VAL A 67 -0.93 12.35 -5.36
CA VAL A 67 -1.44 11.78 -4.09
C VAL A 67 -0.47 10.75 -3.52
N LEU A 68 0.06 9.86 -4.35
CA LEU A 68 1.04 8.85 -3.95
C LEU A 68 2.35 9.48 -3.46
N GLN A 69 2.81 10.57 -4.07
CA GLN A 69 3.99 11.31 -3.60
C GLN A 69 3.76 11.88 -2.19
N SER A 70 2.57 12.42 -1.91
CA SER A 70 2.18 12.86 -0.56
C SER A 70 2.12 11.69 0.42
N LEU A 71 1.53 10.55 0.04
CA LEU A 71 1.48 9.35 0.87
C LEU A 71 2.88 8.82 1.19
N TYR A 72 3.76 8.76 0.19
CA TYR A 72 5.16 8.38 0.36
C TYR A 72 5.86 9.30 1.36
N THR A 73 5.68 10.62 1.23
CA THR A 73 6.32 11.62 2.09
C THR A 73 5.84 11.48 3.54
N ASN A 74 4.53 11.33 3.74
CA ASN A 74 3.93 11.11 5.05
C ASN A 74 4.42 9.80 5.70
N ALA A 75 4.51 8.72 4.91
CA ALA A 75 5.02 7.45 5.37
C ALA A 75 6.52 7.54 5.72
N ALA A 76 7.34 8.24 4.92
CA ALA A 76 8.73 8.49 5.23
C ALA A 76 8.90 9.27 6.54
N SER A 77 8.13 10.35 6.74
CA SER A 77 8.12 11.10 8.00
C SER A 77 7.75 10.21 9.19
N THR A 78 6.77 9.32 9.02
CA THR A 78 6.35 8.36 10.06
C THR A 78 7.46 7.36 10.37
N ALA A 79 8.12 6.79 9.35
CA ALA A 79 9.26 5.89 9.52
C ALA A 79 10.42 6.57 10.26
N HIS A 80 10.69 7.85 9.97
CA HIS A 80 11.69 8.65 10.69
C HIS A 80 11.29 8.90 12.15
N ALA A 81 10.03 9.24 12.42
CA ALA A 81 9.54 9.43 13.78
C ALA A 81 9.67 8.14 14.62
N CYS A 82 9.29 6.99 14.06
CA CYS A 82 9.44 5.69 14.72
C CYS A 82 10.91 5.35 15.05
N ARG A 83 11.87 5.74 14.18
CA ARG A 83 13.32 5.61 14.43
C ARG A 83 13.85 6.60 15.47
N GLY A 84 13.36 7.84 15.50
CA GLY A 84 13.76 8.85 16.50
C GLY A 84 13.47 8.45 17.95
N TYR A 85 12.38 7.71 18.18
CA TYR A 85 12.11 7.11 19.50
C TYR A 85 13.12 6.03 19.91
N GLN A 86 13.81 5.39 18.96
CA GLN A 86 14.85 4.40 19.27
C GLN A 86 16.18 5.07 19.64
N SER A 87 16.55 6.20 19.01
CA SER A 87 17.81 6.90 19.27
C SER A 87 17.84 7.69 20.59
N ALA A 88 16.67 8.11 21.10
CA ALA A 88 16.54 8.72 22.44
C ALA A 88 16.81 7.73 23.60
N ARG A 89 17.03 6.44 23.31
CA ARG A 89 17.34 5.38 24.29
C ARG A 89 18.84 5.16 24.48
N ARG A 90 19.67 6.21 24.50
CA ARG A 90 21.07 6.04 24.91
C ARG A 90 21.13 5.56 26.38
N PRO A 91 21.87 4.48 26.71
CA PRO A 91 21.95 3.88 28.06
C PRO A 91 22.64 4.74 29.15
N GLY A 92 22.54 6.06 29.09
CA GLY A 92 23.27 6.99 29.97
C GLY A 92 22.45 7.67 31.07
N SER A 93 21.11 7.78 30.98
CA SER A 93 20.31 8.45 32.01
C SER A 93 19.52 7.45 32.86
N ARG A 94 20.26 6.78 33.76
CA ARG A 94 19.64 6.14 34.93
C ARG A 94 19.12 7.22 35.88
N LEU A 95 17.82 7.51 35.88
CA LEU A 95 17.13 8.01 37.08
C LEU A 95 15.67 7.54 37.10
N GLY A 96 15.32 6.77 38.13
CA GLY A 96 13.93 6.58 38.58
C GLY A 96 13.22 5.37 37.99
N GLY A 97 13.32 4.23 38.68
CA GLY A 97 12.63 3.00 38.34
C GLY A 97 11.11 3.18 38.26
N ARG A 98 10.57 3.02 37.06
CA ARG A 98 9.22 2.55 36.79
C ARG A 98 9.31 1.79 35.48
N ILE A 99 8.77 0.57 35.47
CA ILE A 99 8.73 -0.31 34.30
C ILE A 99 8.06 0.45 33.16
N TRP A 100 8.86 1.02 32.26
CA TRP A 100 8.38 1.59 31.02
C TRP A 100 7.87 0.40 30.22
N LYS A 101 6.54 0.20 30.23
CA LYS A 101 5.87 -0.77 29.36
C LYS A 101 6.45 -0.65 27.96
N ASP A 102 6.74 -1.80 27.41
CA ASP A 102 7.54 -2.06 26.22
C ASP A 102 7.02 -1.36 24.96
N ARG A 103 7.22 -0.04 24.84
CA ARG A 103 6.89 0.76 23.65
C ARG A 103 7.79 0.44 22.44
N SER A 104 8.70 -0.53 22.58
CA SER A 104 9.65 -0.90 21.52
C SER A 104 9.00 -1.67 20.38
N SER A 105 8.05 -2.56 20.69
CA SER A 105 7.32 -3.36 19.70
C SER A 105 6.34 -2.52 18.87
N VAL A 106 5.63 -1.58 19.51
CA VAL A 106 4.69 -0.66 18.85
C VAL A 106 5.41 0.27 17.86
N ASN A 107 6.62 0.73 18.21
CA ASN A 107 7.42 1.57 17.30
C ASN A 107 7.99 0.78 16.12
N LYS A 108 8.35 -0.50 16.30
CA LYS A 108 8.82 -1.36 15.20
C LYS A 108 7.69 -1.75 14.23
N ALA A 109 6.50 -2.05 14.77
CA ALA A 109 5.32 -2.32 13.94
C ALA A 109 4.92 -1.08 13.11
N GLY A 110 4.97 0.12 13.72
CA GLY A 110 4.76 1.39 13.02
C GLY A 110 5.81 1.67 11.94
N GLU A 111 7.09 1.42 12.24
CA GLU A 111 8.18 1.55 11.26
C GLU A 111 8.00 0.60 10.06
N GLN A 112 7.69 -0.67 10.32
CA GLN A 112 7.45 -1.66 9.27
C GLN A 112 6.22 -1.31 8.42
N LYS A 113 5.13 -0.83 9.05
CA LYS A 113 3.96 -0.35 8.31
C LYS A 113 4.34 0.83 7.41
N ALA A 114 5.03 1.81 7.94
CA ALA A 114 5.46 2.99 7.19
C ALA A 114 6.38 2.61 6.01
N GLN A 115 7.30 1.66 6.20
CA GLN A 115 8.13 1.13 5.11
C GLN A 115 7.29 0.44 4.02
N ARG A 116 6.29 -0.36 4.39
CA ARG A 116 5.37 -0.97 3.40
C ARG A 116 4.58 0.10 2.64
N ASP A 117 4.03 1.09 3.34
CA ASP A 117 3.27 2.19 2.73
C ASP A 117 4.16 2.98 1.74
N MET A 118 5.43 3.22 2.09
CA MET A 118 6.41 3.83 1.18
C MET A 118 6.66 2.96 -0.06
N SER A 119 6.89 1.66 0.12
CA SER A 119 7.13 0.74 -1.00
C SER A 119 5.93 0.63 -1.94
N HIS A 120 4.70 0.59 -1.40
CA HIS A 120 3.49 0.58 -2.21
C HIS A 120 3.35 1.89 -3.00
N ALA A 121 3.52 3.03 -2.34
CA ALA A 121 3.41 4.32 -2.99
C ALA A 121 4.43 4.47 -4.12
N LEU A 122 5.68 4.06 -3.87
CA LEU A 122 6.75 4.09 -4.87
C LEU A 122 6.46 3.18 -6.06
N GLY A 123 6.08 1.92 -5.80
CA GLY A 123 5.76 0.96 -6.85
C GLY A 123 4.59 1.40 -7.72
N GLU A 124 3.51 1.90 -7.10
CA GLU A 124 2.35 2.38 -7.84
C GLU A 124 2.69 3.62 -8.69
N MET A 125 3.53 4.54 -8.19
CA MET A 125 4.02 5.67 -8.98
C MET A 125 4.85 5.25 -10.19
N GLU A 126 5.69 4.22 -10.02
CA GLU A 126 6.54 3.70 -11.10
C GLU A 126 5.68 3.10 -12.22
N ASP A 127 4.70 2.27 -11.88
CA ASP A 127 3.82 1.64 -12.87
C ASP A 127 2.88 2.63 -13.54
N ILE A 128 2.40 3.65 -12.82
CA ILE A 128 1.68 4.78 -13.41
C ILE A 128 2.56 5.53 -14.43
N GLN A 129 3.83 5.76 -14.10
CA GLN A 129 4.74 6.45 -15.03
C GLN A 129 4.96 5.61 -16.29
N LYS A 130 5.20 4.29 -16.14
CA LYS A 130 5.34 3.38 -17.28
C LYS A 130 4.11 3.40 -18.19
N GLU A 131 2.91 3.47 -17.60
CA GLU A 131 1.67 3.52 -18.37
C GLU A 131 1.53 4.84 -19.14
N ILE A 132 1.86 5.98 -18.54
CA ILE A 132 1.89 7.28 -19.23
C ILE A 132 2.88 7.25 -20.40
N ASP A 133 4.10 6.75 -20.16
CA ASP A 133 5.14 6.67 -21.19
C ASP A 133 4.71 5.73 -22.33
N ARG A 134 4.10 4.59 -21.99
CA ARG A 134 3.54 3.64 -22.98
C ARG A 134 2.49 4.31 -23.86
N ARG A 135 1.59 5.12 -23.28
CA ARG A 135 0.55 5.85 -24.02
C ARG A 135 1.13 6.93 -24.92
N ALA A 136 2.11 7.70 -24.43
CA ALA A 136 2.81 8.71 -25.21
C ALA A 136 3.51 8.10 -26.44
N ASN A 137 4.27 7.02 -26.23
CA ASN A 137 4.95 6.30 -27.32
C ASN A 137 3.95 5.74 -28.36
N ALA A 138 2.79 5.25 -27.91
CA ALA A 138 1.74 4.76 -28.80
C ALA A 138 1.05 5.87 -29.60
N GLN A 139 1.01 7.10 -29.09
CA GLN A 139 0.52 8.27 -29.82
C GLN A 139 1.55 8.75 -30.85
N GLU A 140 2.82 8.83 -30.47
CA GLU A 140 3.92 9.19 -31.38
C GLU A 140 4.04 8.21 -32.55
N ALA A 141 3.86 6.90 -32.31
CA ALA A 141 3.89 5.88 -33.36
C ALA A 141 2.70 5.95 -34.34
N ARG A 142 1.65 6.72 -34.02
CA ARG A 142 0.46 6.92 -34.86
C ARG A 142 0.46 8.26 -35.61
N ALA A 143 1.35 9.17 -35.25
CA ALA A 143 1.52 10.48 -35.88
C ALA A 143 2.44 10.38 -37.11
#